data_AF-A0AAV1L1C9-F1
#
_entry.id   AF-A0AAV1L1C9-F1
#
_cell.length_a   1.000
_cell.length_b   1.000
_cell.length_c   1.000
_cell.angle_alpha   90.00
_cell.angle_beta   90.00
_cell.angle_gamma   90.00
#
_symmetry.space_group_name_H-M   'P 1'
#
loop_
_entity.id
_entity.type
_entity.pdbx_description
1 polymer ?
#
loop_
_entity_poly.entity_id
_entity_poly.type
_entity_poly.pdbx_seq_one_letter_code
_entity_poly.pdbx_strand_id
1 'polypeptide(L)'
;MMLINPSADIPIIQVSILKNQNTKQHLNIGKVLYQFRKDGVAIFGSGMSYHNMVEFRKSEKVNDGVVVDEIFDSFLNEVLTGDVDAKKEILYWDKVPPGLDSHPPGEADHLMPLIVNIGAGGSSPGRNIFSSVYMHKFILSGFIWDKE
;
A
#
# COMPACT_ATOMS: atom_id res chain seq x y z
N MET A 1 -11.25 12.32 -3.26
CA MET A 1 -10.60 13.27 -4.19
C MET A 1 -10.57 14.72 -3.71
N MET A 2 -11.39 15.14 -2.73
CA MET A 2 -11.40 16.54 -2.26
C MET A 2 -10.04 17.13 -1.84
N LEU A 3 -9.09 16.30 -1.39
CA LEU A 3 -7.75 16.75 -1.02
C LEU A 3 -6.79 16.91 -2.22
N ILE A 4 -6.97 16.10 -3.27
CA ILE A 4 -6.04 16.01 -4.41
C ILE A 4 -6.57 16.80 -5.61
N ASN A 5 -7.88 16.78 -5.83
CA ASN A 5 -8.57 17.54 -6.86
C ASN A 5 -9.90 18.13 -6.32
N PRO A 6 -9.87 19.26 -5.61
CA PRO A 6 -11.05 19.88 -5.02
C PRO A 6 -12.11 20.32 -6.03
N SER A 7 -11.71 20.72 -7.25
CA SER A 7 -12.63 21.13 -8.33
C SER A 7 -13.42 19.98 -8.93
N ALA A 8 -13.01 18.72 -8.67
CA ALA A 8 -13.65 17.50 -9.18
C ALA A 8 -13.82 17.48 -10.71
N ASP A 9 -12.86 18.06 -11.43
CA ASP A 9 -12.83 18.20 -12.90
C ASP A 9 -12.07 17.06 -13.62
N ILE A 10 -11.48 16.12 -12.88
CA ILE A 10 -10.83 14.93 -13.43
C ILE A 10 -11.83 13.77 -13.41
N PRO A 11 -12.15 13.13 -14.55
CA PRO A 11 -13.01 11.94 -14.58
C PRO A 11 -12.44 10.77 -13.78
N ILE A 12 -13.30 10.04 -13.08
CA ILE A 12 -12.92 8.92 -12.20
C ILE A 12 -13.67 7.66 -12.60
N ILE A 13 -12.94 6.55 -12.73
CA ILE A 13 -13.50 5.21 -12.81
C ILE A 13 -13.18 4.49 -11.51
N GLN A 14 -14.20 3.98 -10.84
CA GLN A 14 -14.03 3.21 -9.60
C GLN A 14 -13.89 1.73 -9.92
N VAL A 15 -12.84 1.11 -9.39
CA VAL A 15 -12.59 -0.33 -9.50
C VAL A 15 -12.52 -0.91 -8.09
N SER A 16 -13.31 -1.95 -7.83
CA SER A 16 -13.27 -2.66 -6.55
C SER A 16 -12.09 -3.62 -6.48
N ILE A 17 -11.51 -3.80 -5.30
CA ILE A 17 -10.57 -4.88 -5.02
C ILE A 17 -11.30 -6.22 -4.86
N LEU A 18 -10.55 -7.33 -4.87
CA LEU A 18 -11.13 -8.63 -4.56
C LEU A 18 -11.37 -8.73 -3.05
N LYS A 19 -12.39 -9.52 -2.66
CA LYS A 19 -12.69 -9.79 -1.25
C LYS A 19 -11.58 -10.59 -0.53
N ASN A 20 -10.71 -11.27 -1.28
CA ASN A 20 -9.64 -12.09 -0.73
C ASN A 20 -8.34 -11.29 -0.57
N GLN A 21 -7.32 -11.90 0.04
CA GLN A 21 -6.01 -11.29 0.27
C GLN A 21 -4.93 -11.89 -0.65
N ASN A 22 -5.32 -12.41 -1.83
CA ASN A 22 -4.38 -13.06 -2.72
C ASN A 22 -3.51 -12.01 -3.42
N THR A 23 -2.27 -11.86 -2.96
CA THR A 23 -1.29 -10.89 -3.48
C THR A 23 -1.11 -11.02 -5.00
N LYS A 24 -1.03 -12.26 -5.52
CA LYS A 24 -0.82 -12.52 -6.96
C LYS A 24 -2.00 -12.04 -7.81
N GLN A 25 -3.23 -12.23 -7.33
CA GLN A 25 -4.41 -11.75 -8.04
C GLN A 25 -4.46 -10.23 -8.11
N HIS A 26 -4.15 -9.54 -7.00
CA HIS A 26 -4.10 -8.07 -6.96
C HIS A 26 -2.97 -7.50 -7.83
N LEU A 27 -1.77 -8.11 -7.81
CA LEU A 27 -0.69 -7.75 -8.72
C LEU A 27 -1.10 -7.89 -10.19
N ASN A 28 -1.84 -8.95 -10.52
CA ASN A 28 -2.31 -9.16 -11.89
C ASN A 28 -3.34 -8.11 -12.32
N ILE A 29 -4.22 -7.66 -11.42
CA ILE A 29 -5.11 -6.51 -11.70
C ILE A 29 -4.27 -5.29 -12.05
N GLY A 30 -3.26 -4.96 -11.23
CA GLY A 30 -2.33 -3.86 -11.50
C GLY A 30 -1.64 -3.96 -12.86
N LYS A 31 -1.15 -5.16 -13.22
CA LYS A 31 -0.50 -5.40 -14.52
C LYS A 31 -1.45 -5.18 -15.70
N VAL A 32 -2.72 -5.53 -15.56
CA VAL A 32 -3.75 -5.23 -16.58
C VAL A 32 -3.99 -3.72 -16.67
N LEU A 33 -3.99 -3.01 -15.54
CA LEU A 33 -4.17 -1.56 -15.49
C LEU A 33 -2.98 -0.77 -16.05
N TYR A 34 -1.76 -1.34 -15.99
CA TYR A 34 -0.52 -0.70 -16.46
C TYR A 34 -0.64 -0.12 -17.87
N GLN A 35 -1.33 -0.80 -18.78
CA GLN A 35 -1.45 -0.35 -20.17
C GLN A 35 -2.10 1.04 -20.31
N PHE A 36 -3.03 1.40 -19.41
CA PHE A 36 -3.74 2.67 -19.45
C PHE A 36 -2.87 3.86 -19.02
N ARG A 37 -1.73 3.62 -18.36
CA ARG A 37 -0.78 4.70 -18.03
C ARG A 37 -0.26 5.40 -19.28
N LYS A 38 -0.10 4.66 -20.37
CA LYS A 38 0.32 5.19 -21.69
C LYS A 38 -0.72 6.13 -22.29
N ASP A 39 -1.97 5.99 -21.90
CA ASP A 39 -3.10 6.83 -22.34
C ASP A 39 -3.34 8.02 -21.40
N GLY A 40 -2.40 8.31 -20.49
CA GLY A 40 -2.51 9.42 -19.54
C GLY A 40 -3.41 9.13 -18.34
N VAL A 41 -3.77 7.87 -18.09
CA VAL A 41 -4.60 7.49 -16.93
C VAL A 41 -3.72 7.29 -15.70
N ALA A 42 -4.00 8.06 -14.64
CA ALA A 42 -3.41 7.83 -13.32
C ALA A 42 -4.10 6.66 -12.61
N ILE A 43 -3.32 5.67 -12.17
CA ILE A 43 -3.80 4.57 -11.33
C ILE A 43 -3.64 4.98 -9.86
N PHE A 44 -4.75 5.10 -9.15
CA PHE A 44 -4.77 5.57 -7.76
C PHE A 44 -5.35 4.50 -6.83
N GLY A 45 -4.59 4.14 -5.80
CA GLY A 45 -4.99 3.21 -4.77
C GLY A 45 -4.97 3.90 -3.41
N SER A 46 -6.08 3.84 -2.68
CA SER A 46 -6.22 4.42 -1.34
C SER A 46 -6.46 3.31 -0.34
N GLY A 47 -5.69 3.33 0.74
CA GLY A 47 -5.65 2.31 1.78
C GLY A 47 -4.68 2.73 2.88
N MET A 48 -4.07 1.77 3.57
CA MET A 48 -3.09 2.03 4.64
C MET A 48 -1.97 0.98 4.64
N SER A 49 -0.72 1.43 4.75
CA SER A 49 0.46 0.56 4.93
C SER A 49 0.50 -0.16 6.28
N TYR A 50 -0.35 0.25 7.22
CA TYR A 50 -0.64 -0.44 8.48
C TYR A 50 -2.15 -0.38 8.73
N HIS A 51 -2.79 -1.50 9.05
CA HIS A 51 -4.20 -1.54 9.40
C HIS A 51 -4.54 -2.71 10.32
N ASN A 52 -4.49 -2.45 11.63
CA ASN A 52 -4.96 -3.36 12.67
C ASN A 52 -5.92 -2.62 13.61
N MET A 53 -7.22 -2.89 13.44
CA MET A 53 -8.28 -2.22 14.21
C MET A 53 -8.23 -2.55 15.70
N VAL A 54 -7.73 -3.73 16.07
CA VAL A 54 -7.56 -4.10 17.48
C VAL A 54 -6.49 -3.23 18.12
N GLU A 55 -5.36 -3.02 17.43
CA GLU A 55 -4.26 -2.21 17.94
C GLU A 55 -4.59 -0.71 17.93
N PHE A 56 -5.34 -0.22 16.95
CA PHE A 56 -5.88 1.15 16.97
C PHE A 56 -6.73 1.39 18.23
N ARG A 57 -7.70 0.53 18.51
CA ARG A 57 -8.57 0.65 19.69
C ARG A 57 -7.82 0.54 21.02
N LYS A 58 -6.74 -0.22 21.08
CA LYS A 58 -5.88 -0.27 22.26
C LYS A 58 -5.11 1.04 22.43
N SER A 59 -4.58 1.57 21.33
CA SER A 59 -3.74 2.78 21.31
C SER A 59 -4.51 4.06 21.60
N GLU A 60 -5.83 4.07 21.40
CA GLU A 60 -6.73 5.14 21.89
C GLU A 60 -6.78 5.21 23.43
N LYS A 61 -6.56 4.09 24.12
CA LYS A 61 -6.65 4.00 25.59
C LYS A 61 -5.30 4.15 26.26
N VAL A 62 -4.29 3.47 25.72
CA VAL A 62 -2.92 3.44 26.25
C VAL A 62 -1.96 3.52 25.09
N ASN A 63 -1.13 4.56 25.10
CA ASN A 63 -0.08 4.75 24.12
C ASN A 63 1.26 4.82 24.85
N ASP A 64 2.11 3.82 24.62
CA ASP A 64 3.47 3.71 25.16
C ASP A 64 4.50 4.44 24.30
N GLY A 65 4.09 5.02 23.16
CA GLY A 65 4.95 5.72 22.22
C GLY A 65 5.88 4.81 21.43
N VAL A 66 5.66 3.48 21.48
CA VAL A 66 6.46 2.50 20.76
C VAL A 66 5.84 2.27 19.40
N VAL A 67 6.62 2.49 18.34
CA VAL A 67 6.20 2.19 16.96
C VAL A 67 6.20 0.67 16.77
N VAL A 68 5.08 0.12 16.30
CA VAL A 68 4.87 -1.34 16.26
C VAL A 68 5.18 -1.98 14.91
N ASP A 69 5.34 -1.18 13.86
CA ASP A 69 5.42 -1.63 12.48
C ASP A 69 6.69 -1.20 11.74
N GLU A 70 7.71 -0.71 12.45
CA GLU A 70 8.98 -0.22 11.87
C GLU A 70 9.64 -1.24 10.94
N ILE A 71 9.64 -2.52 11.33
CA ILE A 71 10.20 -3.60 10.50
C ILE A 71 9.35 -3.82 9.24
N PHE A 72 8.02 -3.76 9.36
CA PHE A 72 7.13 -3.97 8.22
C PHE A 72 7.17 -2.78 7.25
N ASP A 73 7.22 -1.55 7.76
CA ASP A 73 7.42 -0.35 6.94
C ASP A 73 8.78 -0.38 6.23
N SER A 74 9.85 -0.80 6.94
CA SER A 74 11.17 -0.98 6.33
C SER A 74 11.15 -2.00 5.20
N PHE A 75 10.47 -3.14 5.41
CA PHE A 75 10.23 -4.14 4.37
C PHE A 75 9.49 -3.54 3.17
N LEU A 76 8.40 -2.79 3.39
CA LEU A 76 7.67 -2.14 2.30
C LEU A 76 8.59 -1.16 1.54
N ASN A 77 9.39 -0.35 2.22
CA ASN A 77 10.33 0.54 1.56
C ASN A 77 11.36 -0.21 0.72
N GLU A 78 11.96 -1.27 1.26
CA GLU A 78 12.94 -2.11 0.55
C GLU A 78 12.34 -2.72 -0.72
N VAL A 79 11.18 -3.38 -0.63
CA VAL A 79 10.60 -4.09 -1.78
C VAL A 79 9.99 -3.13 -2.81
N LEU A 80 9.45 -1.98 -2.39
CA LEU A 80 8.74 -1.06 -3.28
C LEU A 80 9.65 -0.06 -3.97
N THR A 81 10.78 0.29 -3.35
CA THR A 81 11.79 1.21 -3.89
C THR A 81 13.04 0.50 -4.43
N GLY A 82 13.12 -0.83 -4.24
CA GLY A 82 14.14 -1.68 -4.83
C GLY A 82 13.90 -2.03 -6.30
N ASP A 83 14.75 -2.91 -6.81
CA ASP A 83 14.68 -3.42 -8.17
C ASP A 83 13.55 -4.44 -8.39
N VAL A 84 13.52 -5.05 -9.57
CA VAL A 84 12.50 -6.04 -9.95
C VAL A 84 12.56 -7.30 -9.08
N ASP A 85 13.73 -7.67 -8.57
CA ASP A 85 13.88 -8.85 -7.71
C ASP A 85 13.38 -8.55 -6.30
N ALA A 86 13.75 -7.40 -5.72
CA ALA A 86 13.21 -6.94 -4.44
C ALA A 86 11.68 -6.88 -4.44
N LYS A 87 11.06 -6.39 -5.53
CA LYS A 87 9.59 -6.36 -5.67
C LYS A 87 8.92 -7.72 -5.59
N LYS A 88 9.60 -8.83 -5.92
CA LYS A 88 8.99 -10.17 -5.84
C LYS A 88 8.71 -10.57 -4.41
N GLU A 89 9.47 -10.03 -3.45
CA GLU A 89 9.32 -10.33 -2.02
C GLU A 89 7.98 -9.85 -1.45
N ILE A 90 7.30 -8.91 -2.12
CA ILE A 90 5.94 -8.53 -1.72
C ILE A 90 4.97 -9.72 -1.71
N LEU A 91 5.23 -10.78 -2.46
CA LEU A 91 4.43 -12.01 -2.43
C LEU A 91 4.40 -12.67 -1.04
N TYR A 92 5.37 -12.35 -0.19
CA TYR A 92 5.59 -12.93 1.13
C TYR A 92 5.42 -11.91 2.26
N TRP A 93 4.73 -10.80 2.02
CA TRP A 93 4.47 -9.77 3.04
C TRP A 93 3.87 -10.36 4.33
N ASP A 94 3.06 -11.41 4.22
CA ASP A 94 2.41 -12.12 5.33
C ASP A 94 3.36 -13.04 6.11
N LYS A 95 4.60 -13.23 5.65
CA LYS A 95 5.65 -14.02 6.30
C LYS A 95 6.70 -13.17 6.99
N VAL A 96 6.73 -11.87 6.72
CA VAL A 96 7.66 -10.93 7.35
C VAL A 96 7.03 -10.45 8.64
N PRO A 97 7.57 -10.72 9.84
CA PRO A 97 7.07 -10.10 11.07
C PRO A 97 7.40 -8.61 11.07
N PRO A 98 6.48 -7.70 11.49
CA PRO A 98 5.14 -7.95 12.03
C PRO A 98 4.00 -7.87 10.99
N GLY A 99 4.18 -8.30 9.74
CA GLY A 99 3.21 -8.14 8.64
C GLY A 99 1.79 -8.64 8.91
N LEU A 100 1.61 -9.80 9.54
CA LEU A 100 0.27 -10.25 9.96
C LEU A 100 -0.27 -9.52 11.20
N ASP A 101 0.60 -8.88 11.99
CA ASP A 101 0.16 -7.98 13.06
C ASP A 101 -0.21 -6.60 12.48
N SER A 102 0.47 -6.14 11.42
CA SER A 102 0.16 -4.92 10.67
C SER A 102 -1.13 -5.06 9.87
N HIS A 103 -1.41 -6.27 9.37
CA HIS A 103 -2.61 -6.59 8.59
C HIS A 103 -3.13 -7.99 8.95
N PRO A 104 -4.06 -8.08 9.91
CA PRO A 104 -4.59 -9.36 10.38
C PRO A 104 -5.18 -10.24 9.26
N PRO A 105 -5.16 -11.58 9.40
CA PRO A 105 -5.80 -12.49 8.47
C PRO A 105 -7.27 -12.13 8.25
N GLY A 106 -7.69 -11.92 7.01
CA GLY A 106 -9.02 -11.43 6.65
C GLY A 106 -9.22 -9.89 6.68
N GLU A 107 -8.27 -9.09 7.19
CA GLU A 107 -8.38 -7.63 7.38
C GLU A 107 -7.30 -6.78 6.68
N ALA A 108 -6.48 -7.39 5.81
CA ALA A 108 -5.51 -6.75 4.92
C ALA A 108 -6.12 -6.04 3.69
N ASP A 109 -7.43 -5.78 3.67
CA ASP A 109 -8.11 -5.10 2.56
C ASP A 109 -7.52 -3.70 2.31
N HIS A 110 -7.03 -3.04 3.36
CA HIS A 110 -6.37 -1.73 3.26
C HIS A 110 -4.95 -1.79 2.67
N LEU A 111 -4.31 -2.97 2.62
CA LEU A 111 -3.03 -3.16 1.93
C LEU A 111 -3.23 -3.46 0.43
N MET A 112 -4.31 -4.15 0.06
CA MET A 112 -4.53 -4.64 -1.30
C MET A 112 -4.50 -3.54 -2.39
N PRO A 113 -4.99 -2.31 -2.18
CA PRO A 113 -4.82 -1.20 -3.13
C PRO A 113 -3.35 -0.90 -3.45
N LEU A 114 -2.45 -0.98 -2.47
CA LEU A 114 -1.01 -0.82 -2.70
C LEU A 114 -0.48 -1.96 -3.58
N ILE A 115 -0.92 -3.20 -3.34
CA ILE A 115 -0.53 -4.36 -4.15
C ILE A 115 -0.98 -4.21 -5.62
N VAL A 116 -2.17 -3.65 -5.85
CA VAL A 116 -2.62 -3.30 -7.22
C VAL A 116 -1.69 -2.26 -7.83
N ASN A 117 -1.34 -1.19 -7.09
CA ASN A 117 -0.46 -0.14 -7.59
C ASN A 117 0.95 -0.65 -7.93
N ILE A 118 1.48 -1.63 -7.18
CA ILE A 118 2.75 -2.29 -7.51
C ILE A 118 2.69 -2.95 -8.89
N GLY A 119 1.61 -3.69 -9.15
CA GLY A 119 1.39 -4.31 -10.46
C GLY A 119 1.28 -3.28 -11.59
N ALA A 120 0.67 -2.12 -11.30
CA ALA A 120 0.57 -0.98 -12.21
C ALA A 120 1.85 -0.11 -12.26
N GLY A 121 2.84 -0.40 -11.42
CA GLY A 121 4.11 0.32 -11.33
C GLY A 121 5.15 -0.12 -12.37
N GLY A 122 4.93 -1.25 -13.05
CA GLY A 122 5.87 -1.81 -14.02
C GLY A 122 7.20 -2.26 -13.37
N SER A 123 8.27 -2.27 -14.16
CA SER A 123 9.60 -2.69 -13.70
C SER A 123 10.33 -1.61 -12.89
N SER A 124 10.07 -0.32 -13.15
CA SER A 124 10.77 0.81 -12.50
C SER A 124 10.61 0.83 -10.98
N PRO A 125 11.68 1.04 -10.21
CA PRO A 125 11.56 1.24 -8.76
C PRO A 125 10.57 2.34 -8.39
N GLY A 126 9.79 2.11 -7.34
CA GLY A 126 8.91 3.13 -6.78
C GLY A 126 9.68 4.13 -5.93
N ARG A 127 8.96 5.11 -5.40
CA ARG A 127 9.47 6.06 -4.42
C ARG A 127 8.50 6.17 -3.27
N ASN A 128 9.00 6.12 -2.04
CA ASN A 128 8.24 6.58 -0.89
C ASN A 128 8.16 8.11 -0.94
N ILE A 129 6.93 8.65 -0.98
CA ILE A 129 6.65 10.08 -1.06
C ILE A 129 5.94 10.62 0.19
N PHE A 130 5.62 9.74 1.13
CA PHE A 130 4.95 10.11 2.37
C PHE A 130 5.32 9.09 3.43
N SER A 131 5.81 9.54 4.58
CA SER A 131 5.96 8.71 5.77
C SER A 131 5.60 9.56 6.98
N SER A 132 4.73 9.04 7.84
CA SER A 132 4.30 9.72 9.06
C SER A 132 4.01 8.71 10.16
N VAL A 133 4.36 9.05 11.39
CA VAL A 133 4.01 8.25 12.56
C VAL A 133 2.63 8.70 13.07
N TYR A 134 1.59 7.95 12.68
CA TYR A 134 0.23 8.15 13.13
C TYR A 134 0.06 7.68 14.57
N MET A 135 -0.65 8.50 15.37
CA MET A 135 -0.85 8.26 16.81
C MET A 135 0.44 7.92 17.57
N HIS A 136 1.61 8.46 17.17
CA HIS A 136 2.91 8.13 17.77
C HIS A 136 3.25 6.62 17.81
N LYS A 137 2.60 5.80 16.96
CA LYS A 137 2.63 4.33 17.08
C LYS A 137 2.64 3.55 15.76
N PHE A 138 2.10 4.12 14.67
CA PHE A 138 1.95 3.40 13.40
C PHE A 138 2.60 4.19 12.27
N ILE A 139 3.51 3.60 11.52
CA ILE A 139 4.08 4.25 10.33
C ILE A 139 3.13 4.08 9.16
N LEU A 140 2.63 5.21 8.67
CA LEU A 140 1.85 5.28 7.44
C LEU A 140 2.73 5.78 6.31
N SER A 141 2.87 4.96 5.27
CA SER A 141 3.69 5.22 4.09
C SER A 141 2.86 5.29 2.81
N GLY A 142 3.28 6.17 1.89
CA GLY A 142 2.67 6.36 0.57
C GLY A 142 3.71 6.27 -0.54
N PHE A 143 3.38 5.57 -1.62
CA PHE A 143 4.31 5.23 -2.70
C PHE A 143 3.82 5.71 -4.06
N ILE A 144 4.76 6.02 -4.96
CA ILE A 144 4.48 6.37 -6.36
C ILE A 144 5.43 5.65 -7.32
N TRP A 145 4.94 5.34 -8.52
CA TRP A 145 5.70 4.82 -9.66
C TRP A 145 5.54 5.73 -10.87
N ASP A 146 6.33 6.79 -10.93
CA ASP A 146 6.20 7.88 -11.91
C ASP A 146 7.33 7.93 -12.95
N LYS A 147 8.24 6.96 -12.92
CA LYS A 147 9.33 6.83 -13.90
C LYS A 147 8.98 5.75 -14.92
N GLU A 148 8.84 6.17 -16.19
CA GLU A 148 8.83 5.31 -17.38
C GLU A 148 10.00 5.68 -18.29
#